data_AF-A0A382YYK0-F1
#
_entry.id   AF-A0A382YYK0-F1
#
_cell.length_a   1.000
_cell.length_b   1.000
_cell.length_c   1.000
_cell.angle_alpha   90.00
_cell.angle_beta   90.00
_cell.angle_gamma   90.00
#
_symmetry.space_group_name_H-M   'P 1'
#
loop_
_entity.id
_entity.type
_entity.pdbx_description
1 polymer ?
#
loop_
_entity_poly.entity_id
_entity_poly.type
_entity_poly.pdbx_seq_one_letter_code
_entity_poly.pdbx_strand_id
1 'polypeptide(L)' 'MGIVKDIIKIDGERDIVRDKNSKALLSRNYEGLKAYKIQKKQMTQILEYENDINTLKSEITAIRATLEVIVNKIK' A
#
# COMPACT_ATOMS: atom_id res chain seq x y z
N MET A 1 15.31 28.54 13.75
CA MET A 1 16.62 28.04 14.21
C MET A 1 16.55 26.52 14.19
N GLY A 2 17.02 25.90 13.09
CA GLY A 2 16.88 24.45 12.89
C GLY A 2 17.78 23.68 13.84
N ILE A 3 17.23 22.70 14.56
CA ILE A 3 18.00 21.80 15.41
C ILE A 3 19.02 21.09 14.51
N VAL A 4 20.30 21.45 14.62
CA VAL A 4 21.39 20.70 14.01
C VAL A 4 21.36 19.34 14.71
N LYS A 5 20.77 18.33 14.04
CA LYS A 5 20.75 16.97 14.58
C LYS A 5 22.20 16.49 14.62
N ASP A 6 22.71 16.29 15.82
CA ASP A 6 24.00 15.66 16.03
C ASP A 6 23.94 14.21 15.52
N ILE A 7 24.47 13.98 14.32
CA ILE A 7 24.43 12.69 13.64
C ILE A 7 25.86 12.15 13.49
N ILE A 8 26.05 10.90 13.88
CA ILE A 8 27.31 10.16 13.76
C ILE A 8 27.21 9.22 12.55
N LYS A 9 28.21 9.26 11.65
CA LYS A 9 28.34 8.29 10.56
C LYS A 9 28.84 6.96 11.12
N ILE A 10 28.27 5.86 10.64
CA ILE A 10 28.72 4.51 10.99
C ILE A 10 29.72 4.07 9.92
N ASP A 11 30.87 3.55 10.34
CA ASP A 11 31.91 3.13 9.41
C ASP A 11 31.44 1.93 8.58
N GLY A 12 31.78 1.92 7.29
CA GLY A 12 31.32 0.92 6.31
C GLY A 12 29.87 1.08 5.82
N GLU A 13 29.04 1.91 6.47
CA GLU A 13 27.62 2.08 6.13
C GLU A 13 27.37 3.40 5.36
N ARG A 14 26.75 3.30 4.19
CA ARG A 14 26.47 4.48 3.34
C ARG A 14 25.18 5.19 3.71
N ASP A 15 24.12 4.42 3.97
CA ASP A 15 22.77 4.93 4.13
C ASP A 15 22.29 4.91 5.59
N ILE A 16 23.12 4.48 6.53
CA ILE A 16 22.72 4.39 7.94
C ILE A 16 23.57 5.36 8.76
N VAL A 17 22.89 6.13 9.61
CA VAL A 17 23.54 7.04 10.54
C VAL A 17 23.00 6.84 11.95
N ARG A 18 23.78 7.20 12.95
CA ARG A 18 23.35 7.13 14.35
C ARG A 18 23.04 8.52 14.88
N ASP A 19 21.87 8.67 15.49
CA ASP A 19 21.54 9.87 16.26
C ASP A 19 22.35 9.89 17.56
N LYS A 20 23.06 10.98 17.84
CA LYS A 20 23.99 11.06 18.98
C LYS A 20 23.26 11.06 20.33
N ASN A 21 22.07 11.64 20.39
CA ASN A 21 21.32 11.83 21.64
C ASN A 21 20.56 10.55 22.02
N SER A 22 19.78 10.02 21.08
CA SER A 22 18.95 8.84 21.27
C SER A 22 19.68 7.52 21.03
N LYS A 23 20.87 7.57 20.41
CA LYS A 23 21.63 6.40 19.93
C LYS A 23 20.88 5.56 18.90
N ALA A 24 19.76 6.04 18.37
CA ALA A 24 18.94 5.36 17.38
C ALA A 24 19.66 5.28 16.03
N LEU A 25 19.40 4.20 15.29
CA LEU A 25 19.85 4.06 13.90
C LEU A 25 18.79 4.68 12.98
N LEU A 26 19.22 5.57 12.11
CA LEU A 26 18.38 6.27 11.14
C LEU A 26 18.82 5.88 9.74
N SER A 27 17.88 5.36 8.95
CA SER A 27 18.08 5.17 7.52
C SER A 27 17.96 6.51 6.80
N ARG A 28 18.91 6.78 5.91
CA ARG A 28 18.96 7.88 4.94
C ARG A 28 18.72 7.40 3.51
N ASN A 29 18.33 6.14 3.33
CA ASN A 29 17.97 5.62 2.01
C ASN A 29 16.59 6.15 1.59
N TYR A 30 16.54 7.42 1.19
CA TYR A 30 15.31 8.09 0.78
C TYR A 30 14.73 7.50 -0.50
N GLU A 31 15.59 7.08 -1.44
CA GLU A 31 15.16 6.45 -2.70
C GLU A 31 14.52 5.08 -2.44
N GLY A 32 15.11 4.26 -1.57
CA GLY A 32 14.53 2.99 -1.14
C GLY A 32 13.18 3.18 -0.44
N LEU A 33 13.07 4.19 0.42
CA LEU A 33 11.80 4.54 1.05
C LEU A 33 10.75 4.99 0.04
N LYS A 34 11.15 5.78 -0.97
CA LYS A 34 10.27 6.24 -2.05
C LYS A 34 9.79 5.07 -2.90
N ALA A 35 10.69 4.18 -3.31
CA ALA A 35 10.37 2.98 -4.07
C ALA A 35 9.40 2.07 -3.30
N TYR A 36 9.65 1.83 -2.01
CA TYR A 36 8.76 1.07 -1.14
C TYR A 36 7.35 1.69 -1.07
N LYS A 37 7.26 3.02 -0.89
CA LYS A 37 5.95 3.71 -0.85
C LYS A 37 5.19 3.58 -2.17
N ILE A 38 5.87 3.65 -3.31
CA ILE A 38 5.26 3.46 -4.63
C ILE A 38 4.73 2.03 -4.75
N GLN A 39 5.55 1.03 -4.42
CA GLN A 39 5.15 -0.38 -4.45
C GLN A 39 3.96 -0.65 -3.54
N LYS A 40 3.97 -0.11 -2.32
CA LYS A 40 2.85 -0.24 -1.37
C LYS A 40 1.56 0.36 -1.93
N LYS A 41 1.64 1.53 -2.59
CA LYS A 41 0.49 2.16 -3.24
C LYS A 41 -0.07 1.28 -4.35
N GLN A 42 0.80 0.75 -5.22
CA GLN A 42 0.39 -0.17 -6.29
C GLN A 42 -0.31 -1.42 -5.74
N MET A 43 0.25 -2.03 -4.69
CA MET A 43 -0.36 -3.20 -4.05
C MET A 43 -1.74 -2.88 -3.48
N THR A 44 -1.89 -1.71 -2.86
CA THR A 44 -3.20 -1.26 -2.32
C THR A 44 -4.23 -1.13 -3.43
N GLN A 45 -3.85 -0.55 -4.57
CA GLN A 45 -4.73 -0.43 -5.74
C GLN A 45 -5.13 -1.78 -6.33
N ILE A 46 -4.21 -2.77 -6.35
CA ILE A 46 -4.53 -4.12 -6.80
C ILE A 46 -5.59 -4.77 -5.89
N LEU A 47 -5.47 -4.60 -4.57
CA LEU A 47 -6.45 -5.13 -3.62
C LEU A 47 -7.82 -4.44 -3.75
N GLU A 48 -7.83 -3.13 -4.01
CA GLU A 48 -9.06 -2.40 -4.31
C GLU A 48 -9.74 -2.96 -5.57
N TYR A 49 -8.99 -3.16 -6.67
CA TYR A 49 -9.52 -3.76 -7.88
C TYR A 49 -10.03 -5.18 -7.70
N GLU A 50 -9.35 -6.00 -6.88
CA GLU A 50 -9.82 -7.34 -6.54
C GLU A 50 -11.18 -7.30 -5.83
N ASN A 51 -11.36 -6.36 -4.90
CA ASN A 51 -12.61 -6.16 -4.19
C ASN A 51 -13.74 -5.69 -5.12
N ASP A 52 -13.44 -4.73 -6.01
CA ASP A 52 -14.39 -4.24 -7.00
C ASP A 52 -14.84 -5.37 -7.93
N ILE A 53 -13.91 -6.21 -8.41
CA ILE A 53 -14.22 -7.38 -9.24
C ILE A 53 -15.15 -8.35 -8.50
N ASN A 54 -14.89 -8.62 -7.23
CA ASN A 54 -15.71 -9.53 -6.43
C ASN A 54 -17.12 -8.96 -6.20
N THR A 55 -17.22 -7.66 -5.98
CA THR A 55 -18.50 -6.95 -5.87
C THR A 55 -19.29 -7.05 -7.17
N LEU A 56 -18.67 -6.73 -8.32
CA LEU A 56 -19.30 -6.83 -9.64
C LEU A 56 -19.77 -8.25 -9.95
N LYS A 57 -18.98 -9.29 -9.61
CA LYS A 57 -19.39 -10.70 -9.77
C LYS A 57 -20.64 -11.02 -8.95
N SER A 58 -20.72 -10.52 -7.72
CA SER A 58 -21.89 -10.70 -6.85
C SER A 58 -23.12 -10.02 -7.45
N GLU A 59 -22.99 -8.77 -7.88
CA GLU A 59 -24.07 -8.00 -8.50
C GLU A 59 -24.59 -8.67 -9.79
N ILE A 60 -23.69 -9.13 -10.67
CA ILE A 60 -24.06 -9.85 -11.89
C ILE A 60 -24.83 -11.14 -11.56
N THR A 61 -24.40 -11.87 -10.53
CA THR A 61 -25.09 -13.10 -10.10
C THR A 61 -26.49 -12.79 -9.59
N ALA A 62 -26.66 -11.71 -8.84
CA ALA A 62 -27.98 -11.25 -8.36
C ALA A 62 -28.89 -10.79 -9.50
N ILE A 63 -28.34 -10.07 -10.49
CA ILE A 63 -29.09 -9.66 -11.69
C ILE A 63 -29.57 -10.89 -12.45
N ARG A 64 -28.69 -11.88 -12.68
CA ARG A 64 -29.05 -13.12 -13.37
C ARG A 64 -30.19 -13.84 -12.65
N ALA A 65 -30.08 -14.02 -11.32
CA ALA A 65 -31.13 -14.65 -10.52
C ALA A 65 -32.47 -13.90 -10.61
N THR A 66 -32.43 -12.57 -10.58
CA THR A 66 -33.63 -11.73 -10.72
C THR A 66 -34.29 -11.91 -12.10
N LEU A 67 -33.49 -11.94 -13.16
CA LEU A 67 -33.99 -12.17 -14.52
C LEU A 67 -34.57 -13.57 -14.68
N GLU A 68 -33.96 -14.61 -14.10
CA GLU A 68 -34.49 -15.97 -14.10
C GLU A 68 -35.89 -16.03 -13.45
N VAL A 69 -36.09 -15.34 -12.32
CA VAL A 69 -37.39 -15.24 -11.66
C VAL A 69 -38.43 -14.57 -12.56
N ILE A 70 -38.06 -13.47 -13.23
CA ILE A 70 -38.97 -12.77 -14.15
C ILE A 70 -39.36 -13.66 -15.33
N VAL A 71 -38.38 -14.29 -15.98
CA VAL A 71 -38.62 -15.18 -17.13
C VAL A 71 -39.51 -16.35 -16.75
N ASN A 72 -39.27 -16.96 -15.58
CA ASN A 72 -40.07 -18.09 -15.10
C ASN A 72 -41.51 -17.71 -14.72
N LYS A 73 -41.80 -16.43 -14.47
CA LYS A 73 -43.18 -15.94 -14.21
C LYS A 73 -43.94 -15.57 -15.49
N ILE A 74 -43.24 -15.37 -16.60
CA ILE A 74 -43.83 -15.04 -17.91
C ILE A 74 -44.14 -16.31 -18.71
N LYS A 75 -43.40 -17.40 -18.49
CA LYS A 75 -43.75 -18.74 -18.95
C LYS A 75 -44.93 -19.31 -18.18
#